data_AF-A0A8S0H0H1-F1
#
_entry.id   AF-A0A8S0H0H1-F1
#
_cell.length_a   1.000
_cell.length_b   1.000
_cell.length_c   1.000
_cell.angle_alpha   90.00
_cell.angle_beta   90.00
_cell.angle_gamma   90.00
#
_symmetry.space_group_name_H-M   'P 1'
#
loop_
_entity.id
_entity.type
_entity.pdbx_description
1 polymer ?
#
loop_
_entity_poly.entity_id
_entity_poly.type
_entity_poly.pdbx_seq_one_letter_code
_entity_poly.pdbx_strand_id
1 'polypeptide(L)'
;MALEIAVIDDWQDVAREVVDWSVLDSIGRVSFLHDYPADPATLARRLQPFQVICVMRERTRFDETLLRSLPQLKLLLTGGMRNAAIDLKAASALGIQVCGTDSYKHAAPELTWALLMALSRNLLGEACALRAGDWQQGLGGDLHGKTLGILGLGSIGQRVAQFGQVFGMRVIAWSENLTAERATAAGVTHVDKQQLFEQADVLSVHLVLSERSRGLVDAQALAWMKPGRCWSIPPAGRLSMKPRWLPPWNRAGWRGPHWMCSTRNPCLPTTPCGACPMFWPRPMSAMSAGRTTSSSSAR
;
A
#
# COMPACT_ATOMS: atom_id res chain seq x y z
N MET A 1 -32.46 3.68 -21.62
CA MET A 1 -32.41 3.01 -20.29
C MET A 1 -31.35 3.73 -19.48
N ALA A 2 -31.66 4.10 -18.25
CA ALA A 2 -30.67 4.64 -17.32
C ALA A 2 -29.60 3.57 -17.05
N LEU A 3 -28.32 3.95 -16.99
CA LEU A 3 -27.26 3.02 -16.64
C LEU A 3 -27.30 2.69 -15.14
N GLU A 4 -27.07 1.42 -14.79
CA GLU A 4 -26.80 1.02 -13.42
C GLU A 4 -25.29 1.08 -13.18
N ILE A 5 -24.89 1.93 -12.23
CA ILE A 5 -23.50 2.23 -11.89
C ILE A 5 -23.23 1.78 -10.46
N ALA A 6 -22.24 0.91 -10.26
CA ALA A 6 -21.81 0.50 -8.92
C ALA A 6 -20.51 1.18 -8.51
N VAL A 7 -20.47 1.74 -7.31
CA VAL A 7 -19.24 2.10 -6.60
C VAL A 7 -19.00 1.04 -5.56
N ILE A 8 -17.92 0.27 -5.71
CA ILE A 8 -17.63 -0.86 -4.81
C ILE A 8 -16.42 -0.60 -3.93
N ASP A 9 -16.33 -1.40 -2.87
CA ASP A 9 -15.24 -1.37 -1.90
C ASP A 9 -15.14 -0.05 -1.12
N ASP A 10 -16.21 0.74 -1.02
CA ASP A 10 -16.25 1.95 -0.20
C ASP A 10 -16.66 1.65 1.25
N TRP A 11 -15.77 0.96 1.96
CA TRP A 11 -16.00 0.50 3.33
C TRP A 11 -16.33 1.60 4.35
N GLN A 12 -15.96 2.85 4.06
CA GLN A 12 -16.13 3.98 4.97
C GLN A 12 -17.36 4.83 4.64
N ASP A 13 -18.09 4.49 3.56
CA ASP A 13 -19.20 5.28 3.01
C ASP A 13 -18.82 6.76 2.80
N VAL A 14 -17.60 7.00 2.30
CA VAL A 14 -17.08 8.36 2.10
C VAL A 14 -17.21 8.81 0.65
N ALA A 15 -17.40 7.89 -0.30
CA ALA A 15 -17.43 8.22 -1.72
C ALA A 15 -18.55 9.21 -2.04
N ARG A 16 -19.69 9.12 -1.32
CA ARG A 16 -20.83 10.04 -1.46
C ARG A 16 -20.50 11.49 -1.13
N GLU A 17 -19.58 11.71 -0.20
CA GLU A 17 -19.28 13.04 0.34
C GLU A 17 -18.10 13.72 -0.36
N VAL A 18 -17.18 12.92 -0.91
CA VAL A 18 -15.92 13.43 -1.47
C VAL A 18 -15.93 13.62 -2.99
N VAL A 19 -17.02 13.23 -3.66
CA VAL A 19 -17.22 13.35 -5.11
C VAL A 19 -18.60 13.95 -5.38
N ASP A 20 -18.68 14.85 -6.35
CA ASP A 20 -19.96 15.33 -6.87
C ASP A 20 -20.55 14.30 -7.85
N TRP A 21 -21.53 13.53 -7.37
CA TRP A 21 -22.22 12.51 -8.17
C TRP A 21 -23.37 13.07 -9.02
N SER A 22 -23.78 14.32 -8.80
CA SER A 22 -24.92 14.92 -9.50
C SER A 22 -24.70 15.01 -11.02
N VAL A 23 -23.42 15.03 -11.44
CA VAL A 23 -23.01 14.99 -12.84
C VAL A 23 -23.47 13.72 -13.58
N LEU A 24 -23.84 12.66 -12.85
CA LEU A 24 -24.32 11.38 -13.40
C LEU A 24 -25.85 11.25 -13.36
N ASP A 25 -26.58 12.19 -12.75
CA ASP A 25 -28.04 12.09 -12.56
C ASP A 25 -28.81 11.95 -13.89
N SER A 26 -28.28 12.55 -14.96
CA SER A 26 -28.85 12.45 -16.32
C SER A 26 -28.49 11.16 -17.06
N ILE A 27 -27.53 10.40 -16.55
CA ILE A 27 -26.94 9.22 -17.20
C ILE A 27 -27.46 7.92 -16.60
N GLY A 28 -27.53 7.85 -15.27
CA GLY A 28 -27.75 6.58 -14.58
C GLY A 28 -27.94 6.69 -13.09
N ARG A 29 -28.26 5.55 -12.48
CA ARG A 29 -28.40 5.40 -11.04
C ARG A 29 -27.08 4.89 -10.45
N VAL A 30 -26.58 5.60 -9.44
CA VAL A 30 -25.39 5.20 -8.69
C VAL A 30 -25.78 4.43 -7.43
N SER A 31 -25.23 3.24 -7.29
CA SER A 31 -25.36 2.37 -6.11
C SER A 31 -24.01 2.21 -5.43
N PHE A 32 -23.96 2.34 -4.11
CA PHE A 32 -22.74 2.21 -3.33
C PHE A 32 -22.78 0.88 -2.57
N LEU A 33 -21.73 0.08 -2.75
CA LEU A 33 -21.58 -1.23 -2.13
C LEU A 33 -20.40 -1.18 -1.15
N HIS A 34 -20.73 -1.24 0.13
CA HIS A 34 -19.78 -1.03 1.23
C HIS A 34 -19.16 -2.33 1.75
N ASP A 35 -19.76 -3.49 1.43
CA ASP A 35 -19.32 -4.79 1.90
C ASP A 35 -18.65 -5.60 0.78
N TYR A 36 -17.52 -6.24 1.11
CA TYR A 36 -16.93 -7.25 0.23
C TYR A 36 -17.54 -8.63 0.56
N PRO A 37 -18.26 -9.25 -0.38
CA PRO A 37 -18.84 -10.57 -0.15
C PRO A 37 -17.75 -11.62 0.04
N ALA A 38 -18.01 -12.59 0.93
CA ALA A 38 -17.03 -13.59 1.33
C ALA A 38 -16.64 -14.57 0.22
N ASP A 39 -17.48 -14.73 -0.82
CA ASP A 39 -17.27 -15.67 -1.91
C ASP A 39 -17.46 -15.04 -3.32
N PRO A 40 -16.74 -15.56 -4.34
CA PRO A 40 -16.81 -15.04 -5.71
C PRO A 40 -18.20 -15.17 -6.38
N ALA A 41 -18.99 -16.17 -6.04
CA ALA A 41 -20.30 -16.38 -6.68
C ALA A 41 -21.31 -15.33 -6.21
N THR A 42 -21.30 -15.00 -4.92
CA THR A 42 -22.08 -13.89 -4.37
C THR A 42 -21.63 -12.56 -4.95
N LEU A 43 -20.31 -12.34 -5.11
CA LEU A 43 -19.79 -11.14 -5.78
C LEU A 43 -20.33 -11.01 -7.21
N ALA A 44 -20.22 -12.06 -8.02
CA ALA A 44 -20.70 -12.08 -9.40
C ALA A 44 -22.19 -11.74 -9.47
N ARG A 45 -23.03 -12.44 -8.70
CA ARG A 45 -24.48 -12.20 -8.68
C ARG A 45 -24.85 -10.77 -8.28
N ARG A 46 -24.13 -10.18 -7.32
CA ARG A 46 -24.35 -8.78 -6.91
C ARG A 46 -23.95 -7.80 -8.00
N LEU A 47 -22.89 -8.09 -8.74
CA LEU A 47 -22.35 -7.21 -9.77
C LEU A 47 -23.06 -7.34 -11.13
N GLN A 48 -23.75 -8.46 -11.38
CA GLN A 48 -24.45 -8.75 -12.63
C GLN A 48 -25.38 -7.64 -13.17
N PRO A 49 -26.13 -6.90 -12.33
CA PRO A 49 -27.05 -5.87 -12.82
C PRO A 49 -26.37 -4.59 -13.34
N PHE A 50 -25.07 -4.41 -13.09
CA PHE A 50 -24.39 -3.14 -13.35
C PHE A 50 -23.69 -3.13 -14.72
N GLN A 51 -23.85 -2.03 -15.46
CA GLN A 51 -23.14 -1.81 -16.72
C GLN A 51 -21.83 -1.06 -16.52
N VAL A 52 -21.71 -0.30 -15.42
CA VAL A 52 -20.51 0.44 -15.05
C VAL A 52 -20.14 0.08 -13.62
N ILE A 53 -18.87 -0.25 -13.39
CA ILE A 53 -18.36 -0.52 -12.05
C ILE A 53 -17.13 0.35 -11.78
N CYS A 54 -17.22 1.19 -10.74
CA CYS A 54 -16.14 1.98 -10.18
C CYS A 54 -15.45 1.18 -9.08
N VAL A 55 -14.21 0.78 -9.32
CA VAL A 55 -13.39 -0.03 -8.43
C VAL A 55 -12.36 0.82 -7.67
N MET A 56 -12.25 0.57 -6.37
CA MET A 56 -11.24 1.22 -5.53
C MET A 56 -9.93 0.43 -5.54
N ARG A 57 -9.03 0.78 -6.47
CA ARG A 57 -7.69 0.17 -6.60
C ARG A 57 -7.80 -1.37 -6.71
N GLU A 58 -6.95 -2.09 -5.99
CA GLU A 58 -6.79 -3.53 -6.07
C GLU A 58 -7.58 -4.30 -4.99
N ARG A 59 -8.65 -3.69 -4.44
CA ARG A 59 -9.45 -4.28 -3.36
C ARG A 59 -10.22 -5.52 -3.85
N THR A 60 -10.92 -5.39 -4.98
CA THR A 60 -11.59 -6.51 -5.66
C THR A 60 -10.79 -7.00 -6.86
N ARG A 61 -10.69 -8.33 -7.01
CA ARG A 61 -10.05 -8.96 -8.18
C ARG A 61 -11.09 -9.24 -9.27
N PHE A 62 -10.84 -8.69 -10.45
CA PHE A 62 -11.56 -8.93 -11.70
C PHE A 62 -10.70 -9.80 -12.62
N ASP A 63 -10.67 -11.10 -12.33
CA ASP A 63 -10.08 -12.08 -13.25
C ASP A 63 -11.05 -12.47 -14.37
N GLU A 64 -10.56 -13.26 -15.33
CA GLU A 64 -11.34 -13.72 -16.47
C GLU A 64 -12.66 -14.40 -16.05
N THR A 65 -12.64 -15.22 -14.99
CA THR A 65 -13.82 -15.93 -14.50
C THR A 65 -14.89 -14.95 -14.01
N LEU A 66 -14.51 -13.96 -13.21
CA LEU A 66 -15.46 -12.93 -12.75
C LEU A 66 -15.98 -12.12 -13.94
N LEU A 67 -15.10 -11.65 -14.83
CA LEU A 67 -15.50 -10.81 -15.96
C LEU A 67 -16.51 -11.53 -16.88
N ARG A 68 -16.32 -12.83 -17.15
CA ARG A 68 -17.26 -13.64 -17.94
C ARG A 68 -18.63 -13.79 -17.29
N SER A 69 -18.70 -13.69 -15.95
CA SER A 69 -19.96 -13.81 -15.20
C SER A 69 -20.79 -12.51 -15.16
N LEU A 70 -20.27 -11.42 -15.75
CA LEU A 70 -20.87 -10.09 -15.76
C LEU A 70 -21.25 -9.67 -17.19
N PRO A 71 -22.29 -10.28 -17.80
CA PRO A 71 -22.61 -10.10 -19.22
C PRO A 71 -23.09 -8.68 -19.59
N GLN A 72 -23.51 -7.88 -18.60
CA GLN A 72 -23.97 -6.51 -18.82
C GLN A 72 -22.85 -5.47 -18.66
N LEU A 73 -21.70 -5.85 -18.10
CA LEU A 73 -20.60 -4.94 -17.81
C LEU A 73 -20.03 -4.40 -19.11
N LYS A 74 -19.94 -3.07 -19.22
CA LYS A 74 -19.39 -2.36 -20.37
C LYS A 74 -18.18 -1.52 -20.01
N LEU A 75 -18.12 -1.03 -18.77
CA LEU A 75 -17.07 -0.11 -18.33
C LEU A 75 -16.61 -0.43 -16.91
N LEU A 76 -15.30 -0.57 -16.74
CA LEU A 76 -14.61 -0.60 -15.44
C LEU A 76 -13.80 0.69 -15.25
N LEU A 77 -14.05 1.38 -14.15
CA LEU A 77 -13.33 2.58 -13.75
C LEU A 77 -12.44 2.27 -12.56
N THR A 78 -11.13 2.49 -12.68
CA THR A 78 -10.17 2.27 -11.58
C THR A 78 -9.49 3.57 -11.17
N GLY A 79 -9.28 3.78 -9.87
CA GLY A 79 -8.38 4.85 -9.42
C GLY A 79 -6.94 4.55 -9.87
N GLY A 80 -6.38 5.23 -10.86
CA GLY A 80 -5.08 4.87 -11.42
C GLY A 80 -5.11 3.70 -12.42
N MET A 81 -4.34 3.83 -13.51
CA MET A 81 -4.28 2.78 -14.54
C MET A 81 -3.47 1.53 -14.19
N ARG A 82 -2.55 1.60 -13.22
CA ARG A 82 -1.79 0.41 -12.80
C ARG A 82 -2.59 -0.33 -11.73
N ASN A 83 -3.31 -1.36 -12.15
CA ASN A 83 -4.14 -2.20 -11.29
C ASN A 83 -3.94 -3.67 -11.64
N ALA A 84 -3.21 -4.41 -10.80
CA ALA A 84 -2.95 -5.84 -11.01
C ALA A 84 -4.16 -6.74 -10.71
N ALA A 85 -5.22 -6.17 -10.15
CA ALA A 85 -6.43 -6.91 -9.82
C ALA A 85 -7.37 -7.07 -11.04
N ILE A 86 -7.15 -6.34 -12.14
CA ILE A 86 -7.97 -6.40 -13.35
C ILE A 86 -7.22 -7.15 -14.46
N ASP A 87 -7.82 -8.21 -14.99
CA ASP A 87 -7.34 -8.86 -16.20
C ASP A 87 -7.74 -8.05 -17.44
N LEU A 88 -6.84 -7.14 -17.85
CA LEU A 88 -7.07 -6.26 -19.00
C LEU A 88 -7.23 -7.03 -20.32
N LYS A 89 -6.60 -8.20 -20.47
CA LYS A 89 -6.71 -9.02 -21.68
C LYS A 89 -8.09 -9.64 -21.77
N ALA A 90 -8.57 -10.23 -20.67
CA ALA A 90 -9.91 -10.77 -20.59
C ALA A 90 -10.98 -9.68 -20.75
N ALA A 91 -10.79 -8.52 -20.11
CA ALA A 91 -11.70 -7.38 -20.25
C ALA A 91 -11.81 -6.94 -21.71
N SER A 92 -10.68 -6.74 -22.39
CA SER A 92 -10.66 -6.39 -23.82
C SER A 92 -11.31 -7.45 -24.70
N ALA A 93 -11.06 -8.74 -24.45
CA ALA A 93 -11.64 -9.84 -25.22
C ALA A 93 -13.17 -9.95 -25.06
N LEU A 94 -13.70 -9.48 -23.92
CA LEU A 94 -15.13 -9.43 -23.62
C LEU A 94 -15.79 -8.10 -24.03
N GLY A 95 -15.03 -7.17 -24.63
CA GLY A 95 -15.55 -5.85 -25.02
C GLY A 95 -15.79 -4.90 -23.85
N ILE A 96 -15.20 -5.17 -22.69
CA ILE A 96 -15.29 -4.33 -21.48
C ILE A 96 -14.19 -3.27 -21.55
N GLN A 97 -14.58 -2.00 -21.63
CA GLN A 97 -13.64 -0.89 -21.57
C GLN A 97 -13.12 -0.71 -20.14
N VAL A 98 -11.81 -0.48 -19.99
CA VAL A 98 -11.19 -0.18 -18.69
C VAL A 98 -10.58 1.21 -18.78
N CYS A 99 -11.03 2.12 -17.93
CA CYS A 99 -10.47 3.46 -17.81
C CYS A 99 -9.91 3.67 -16.40
N GLY A 100 -8.85 4.48 -16.30
CA GLY A 100 -8.19 4.78 -15.05
C GLY A 100 -8.00 6.27 -14.86
N THR A 101 -8.19 6.75 -13.64
CA THR A 101 -7.89 8.14 -13.29
C THR A 101 -6.39 8.38 -13.19
N ASP A 102 -5.97 9.64 -13.15
CA ASP A 102 -4.63 9.96 -12.69
C ASP A 102 -4.41 9.52 -11.23
N SER A 103 -3.16 9.17 -10.92
CA SER A 103 -2.76 8.74 -9.58
C SER A 103 -2.01 9.84 -8.86
N TYR A 104 -2.55 10.30 -7.72
CA TYR A 104 -1.84 11.18 -6.80
C TYR A 104 -0.71 10.42 -6.10
N LYS A 105 0.52 10.96 -6.16
CA LYS A 105 1.74 10.31 -5.66
C LYS A 105 2.27 10.94 -4.36
N HIS A 106 1.43 11.65 -3.62
CA HIS A 106 1.79 12.37 -2.39
C HIS A 106 1.38 11.61 -1.11
N ALA A 107 0.15 11.10 -1.07
CA ALA A 107 -0.41 10.45 0.11
C ALA A 107 0.41 9.23 0.60
N ALA A 108 0.89 8.40 -0.32
CA ALA A 108 1.66 7.20 0.05
C ALA A 108 3.03 7.55 0.69
N PRO A 109 3.88 8.41 0.10
CA PRO A 109 5.08 8.91 0.77
C PRO A 109 4.80 9.55 2.14
N GLU A 110 3.78 10.41 2.23
CA GLU A 110 3.44 11.11 3.48
C GLU A 110 3.03 10.12 4.58
N LEU A 111 2.21 9.12 4.24
CA LEU A 111 1.85 8.08 5.19
C LEU A 111 3.06 7.23 5.58
N THR A 112 3.94 6.87 4.65
CA THR A 112 5.20 6.16 4.96
C THR A 112 6.00 6.95 5.98
N TRP A 113 6.14 8.27 5.80
CA TRP A 113 6.88 9.12 6.72
C TRP A 113 6.19 9.25 8.08
N ALA A 114 4.86 9.40 8.12
CA ALA A 114 4.09 9.44 9.35
C ALA A 114 4.28 8.15 10.18
N LEU A 115 4.29 6.99 9.53
CA LEU A 115 4.55 5.72 10.19
C LEU A 115 5.98 5.63 10.70
N LEU A 116 6.97 6.04 9.90
CA LEU A 116 8.37 6.10 10.31
C LEU A 116 8.54 6.97 11.55
N MET A 117 7.93 8.16 11.57
CA MET A 117 7.95 9.07 12.72
C MET A 117 7.28 8.44 13.94
N ALA A 118 6.09 7.86 13.78
CA ALA A 118 5.35 7.21 14.86
C ALA A 118 6.17 6.07 15.50
N LEU A 119 6.86 5.28 14.67
CA LEU A 119 7.73 4.19 15.11
C LEU A 119 8.98 4.73 15.82
N SER A 120 9.68 5.68 15.21
CA SER A 120 10.90 6.27 15.79
C SER A 120 10.66 6.87 17.18
N ARG A 121 9.47 7.45 17.42
CA ARG A 121 9.11 8.12 18.68
C ARG A 121 8.30 7.27 19.66
N ASN A 122 8.10 5.98 19.38
CA ASN A 122 7.20 5.11 20.16
C ASN A 122 5.79 5.72 20.36
N LEU A 123 5.31 6.50 19.37
CA LEU A 123 4.17 7.40 19.56
C LEU A 123 2.90 6.66 19.98
N LEU A 124 2.63 5.51 19.38
CA LEU A 124 1.45 4.71 19.68
C LEU A 124 1.55 4.00 21.03
N GLY A 125 2.75 3.54 21.40
CA GLY A 125 3.01 2.97 22.73
C GLY A 125 2.75 3.99 23.84
N GLU A 126 3.31 5.19 23.72
CA GLU A 126 3.09 6.28 24.67
C GLU A 126 1.62 6.73 24.70
N ALA A 127 0.96 6.83 23.54
CA ALA A 127 -0.44 7.24 23.48
C ALA A 127 -1.38 6.21 24.14
N CYS A 128 -1.10 4.92 23.98
CA CYS A 128 -1.86 3.84 24.63
C CYS A 128 -1.61 3.82 26.14
N ALA A 129 -0.34 3.97 26.57
CA ALA A 129 0.02 4.04 27.99
C ALA A 129 -0.68 5.20 28.70
N LEU A 130 -0.65 6.40 28.09
CA LEU A 130 -1.32 7.57 28.64
C LEU A 130 -2.83 7.36 28.81
N ARG A 131 -3.48 6.68 27.86
CA ARG A 131 -4.91 6.32 27.96
C ARG A 131 -5.19 5.29 29.05
N ALA A 132 -4.22 4.41 29.34
CA ALA A 132 -4.31 3.43 30.42
C ALA A 132 -4.02 4.04 31.81
N GLY A 133 -3.63 5.32 31.87
CA GLY A 133 -3.29 6.02 33.11
C GLY A 133 -1.79 5.98 33.44
N ASP A 134 -0.97 5.39 32.57
CA ASP A 134 0.47 5.31 32.75
C ASP A 134 1.15 6.55 32.16
N TRP A 135 2.07 7.16 32.92
CA TRP A 135 2.88 8.28 32.43
C TRP A 135 4.24 7.79 31.95
N GLN A 136 4.58 8.10 30.70
CA GLN A 136 5.90 7.92 30.07
C GLN A 136 6.50 6.51 30.23
N GLN A 137 6.31 5.65 29.23
CA GLN A 137 6.70 4.23 29.30
C GLN A 137 8.00 3.91 28.55
N GLY A 138 8.44 4.77 27.63
CA GLY A 138 9.59 4.50 26.78
C GLY A 138 10.33 5.74 26.30
N LEU A 139 11.43 5.47 25.59
CA LEU A 139 12.24 6.49 24.94
C LEU A 139 12.13 6.32 23.42
N GLY A 140 11.77 7.42 22.75
CA GLY A 140 11.90 7.53 21.30
C GLY A 140 13.35 7.78 20.89
N GLY A 141 13.68 7.47 19.64
CA GLY A 141 14.94 7.83 19.01
C GLY A 141 14.78 8.92 17.96
N ASP A 142 15.86 9.66 17.72
CA ASP A 142 15.91 10.68 16.67
C ASP A 142 16.27 10.08 15.31
N LEU A 143 15.93 10.77 14.22
CA LEU A 143 16.29 10.34 12.87
C LEU A 143 17.59 10.95 12.36
N HIS A 144 17.98 12.12 12.86
CA HIS A 144 19.17 12.83 12.42
C HIS A 144 20.43 11.96 12.54
N GLY A 145 21.25 11.93 11.50
CA GLY A 145 22.48 11.13 11.43
C GLY A 145 22.27 9.63 11.22
N LYS A 146 21.03 9.12 11.24
CA LYS A 146 20.73 7.72 10.89
C LYS A 146 20.75 7.49 9.38
N THR A 147 20.89 6.24 8.98
CA THR A 147 20.85 5.83 7.58
C THR A 147 19.45 5.34 7.18
N LEU A 148 18.85 5.98 6.17
CA LEU A 148 17.63 5.54 5.51
C LEU A 148 17.99 4.74 4.25
N GLY A 149 17.70 3.45 4.28
CA GLY A 149 17.79 2.56 3.12
C GLY A 149 16.48 2.53 2.34
N ILE A 150 16.55 2.81 1.04
CA ILE A 150 15.39 2.81 0.14
C ILE A 150 15.55 1.69 -0.88
N LEU A 151 14.69 0.69 -0.76
CA LEU A 151 14.61 -0.43 -1.70
C LEU A 151 13.61 -0.04 -2.80
N GLY A 152 14.11 0.57 -3.88
CA GLY A 152 13.32 1.10 -4.99
C GLY A 152 13.25 2.63 -5.05
N LEU A 153 14.06 3.26 -5.91
CA LEU A 153 14.10 4.72 -6.07
C LEU A 153 13.15 5.23 -7.19
N GLY A 154 11.91 4.76 -7.16
CA GLY A 154 10.83 5.23 -8.04
C GLY A 154 10.21 6.56 -7.57
N SER A 155 9.06 6.94 -8.12
CA SER A 155 8.42 8.23 -7.80
C SER A 155 7.98 8.39 -6.33
N ILE A 156 7.71 7.29 -5.65
CA ILE A 156 7.40 7.27 -4.20
C ILE A 156 8.71 7.27 -3.41
N GLY A 157 9.65 6.38 -3.76
CA GLY A 157 10.95 6.28 -3.08
C GLY A 157 11.75 7.58 -3.13
N GLN A 158 11.71 8.33 -4.23
CA GLN A 158 12.35 9.65 -4.33
C GLN A 158 11.75 10.68 -3.36
N ARG A 159 10.43 10.69 -3.16
CA ARG A 159 9.80 11.59 -2.18
C ARG A 159 10.17 11.20 -0.75
N VAL A 160 10.19 9.91 -0.45
CA VAL A 160 10.64 9.42 0.87
C VAL A 160 12.13 9.71 1.10
N ALA A 161 12.96 9.66 0.05
CA ALA A 161 14.36 10.08 0.11
C ALA A 161 14.50 11.57 0.48
N GLN A 162 13.69 12.42 -0.14
CA GLN A 162 13.67 13.87 0.16
C GLN A 162 13.30 14.12 1.62
N PHE A 163 12.32 13.40 2.17
CA PHE A 163 12.00 13.50 3.59
C PHE A 163 13.18 13.08 4.46
N GLY A 164 13.86 11.97 4.13
CA GLY A 164 15.08 11.55 4.83
C GLY A 164 16.17 12.63 4.84
N GLN A 165 16.43 13.26 3.70
CA GLN A 165 17.42 14.32 3.57
C GLN A 165 17.07 15.53 4.43
N VAL A 166 15.81 15.97 4.44
CA VAL A 166 15.34 17.09 5.27
C VAL A 166 15.51 16.81 6.76
N PHE A 167 15.34 15.56 7.18
CA PHE A 167 15.56 15.13 8.58
C PHE A 167 17.03 14.87 8.91
N GLY A 168 17.97 15.18 8.01
CA GLY A 168 19.40 14.98 8.21
C GLY A 168 19.82 13.52 8.25
N MET A 169 19.06 12.63 7.61
CA MET A 169 19.43 11.22 7.45
C MET A 169 20.40 11.05 6.29
N ARG A 170 21.31 10.06 6.41
CA ARG A 170 22.07 9.57 5.26
C ARG A 170 21.17 8.67 4.42
N VAL A 171 20.88 9.05 3.19
CA VAL A 171 19.98 8.26 2.33
C VAL A 171 20.78 7.41 1.35
N ILE A 172 20.56 6.09 1.40
CA ILE A 172 21.14 5.11 0.49
C ILE A 172 20.02 4.35 -0.23
N ALA A 173 20.24 3.95 -1.48
CA ALA A 173 19.23 3.24 -2.25
C ALA A 173 19.80 2.14 -3.13
N TRP A 174 18.97 1.13 -3.34
CA TRP A 174 19.20 0.07 -4.29
C TRP A 174 17.91 -0.27 -5.04
N SER A 175 18.03 -0.56 -6.33
CA SER A 175 17.02 -1.27 -7.09
C SER A 175 17.69 -1.97 -8.26
N GLU A 176 17.09 -3.04 -8.79
CA GLU A 176 17.70 -3.86 -9.84
C GLU A 176 18.17 -3.09 -11.08
N ASN A 177 17.47 -2.01 -11.45
CA ASN A 177 17.83 -1.16 -12.60
C ASN A 177 18.25 0.26 -12.17
N LEU A 178 18.65 0.47 -10.90
CA LEU A 178 19.12 1.77 -10.44
C LEU A 178 20.57 1.95 -10.89
N THR A 179 20.90 3.14 -11.39
CA THR A 179 22.27 3.52 -11.69
C THR A 179 22.77 4.57 -10.69
N ALA A 180 24.08 4.69 -10.53
CA ALA A 180 24.70 5.65 -9.62
C ALA A 180 24.34 7.10 -9.99
N GLU A 181 24.23 7.41 -11.28
CA GLU A 181 23.86 8.73 -11.80
C GLU A 181 22.44 9.10 -11.39
N ARG A 182 21.49 8.16 -11.52
CA ARG A 182 20.10 8.35 -11.11
C ARG A 182 19.94 8.55 -9.61
N ALA A 183 20.73 7.82 -8.81
CA ALA A 183 20.73 8.00 -7.36
C ALA A 183 21.29 9.38 -6.98
N THR A 184 22.42 9.76 -7.58
CA THR A 184 23.09 11.04 -7.35
C THR A 184 22.21 12.22 -7.74
N ALA A 185 21.49 12.13 -8.87
CA ALA A 185 20.52 13.15 -9.28
C ALA A 185 19.37 13.37 -8.27
N ALA A 186 19.08 12.37 -7.43
CA ALA A 186 18.12 12.47 -6.34
C ALA A 186 18.77 12.81 -4.98
N GLY A 187 20.08 13.09 -4.93
CA GLY A 187 20.84 13.32 -3.70
C GLY A 187 21.00 12.06 -2.83
N VAL A 188 20.93 10.87 -3.43
CA VAL A 188 20.97 9.57 -2.75
C VAL A 188 22.21 8.79 -3.16
N THR A 189 22.84 8.08 -2.22
CA THR A 189 23.97 7.21 -2.55
C THR A 189 23.47 5.87 -3.06
N HIS A 190 23.92 5.47 -4.26
CA HIS A 190 23.71 4.12 -4.76
C HIS A 190 24.59 3.12 -4.01
N VAL A 191 24.01 2.01 -3.56
CA VAL A 191 24.71 0.91 -2.88
C VAL A 191 24.21 -0.43 -3.40
N ASP A 192 24.98 -1.48 -3.19
CA ASP A 192 24.53 -2.84 -3.52
C ASP A 192 23.44 -3.32 -2.55
N LYS A 193 22.70 -4.38 -2.93
CA LYS A 193 21.63 -4.94 -2.10
C LYS A 193 22.12 -5.25 -0.70
N GLN A 194 23.20 -6.00 -0.55
CA GLN A 194 23.71 -6.38 0.77
C GLN A 194 24.09 -5.16 1.61
N GLN A 195 24.83 -4.22 1.02
CA GLN A 195 25.22 -2.96 1.66
C GLN A 195 24.00 -2.16 2.14
N LEU A 196 22.90 -2.16 1.37
CA LEU A 196 21.64 -1.51 1.77
C LEU A 196 21.15 -2.05 3.11
N PHE A 197 21.05 -3.38 3.26
CA PHE A 197 20.54 -4.03 4.46
C PHE A 197 21.49 -3.88 5.65
N GLU A 198 22.81 -3.99 5.42
CA GLU A 198 23.82 -3.85 6.46
C GLU A 198 23.92 -2.43 7.03
N GLN A 199 23.76 -1.42 6.17
CA GLN A 199 24.00 -0.03 6.56
C GLN A 199 22.73 0.70 7.03
N ALA A 200 21.54 0.27 6.60
CA ALA A 200 20.27 0.90 6.95
C ALA A 200 19.94 0.80 8.45
N ASP A 201 19.59 1.93 9.05
CA ASP A 201 18.91 1.99 10.36
C ASP A 201 17.39 2.02 10.17
N VAL A 202 16.90 2.50 9.02
CA VAL A 202 15.50 2.37 8.61
C VAL A 202 15.50 1.88 7.17
N LEU A 203 14.74 0.83 6.88
CA LEU A 203 14.58 0.30 5.53
C LEU A 203 13.15 0.56 5.05
N SER A 204 13.00 1.29 3.94
CA SER A 204 11.70 1.53 3.31
C SER A 204 11.65 0.89 1.93
N VAL A 205 10.61 0.11 1.67
CA VAL A 205 10.46 -0.61 0.39
C VAL A 205 9.46 0.14 -0.50
N HIS A 206 9.83 0.39 -1.75
CA HIS A 206 9.03 1.14 -2.73
C HIS A 206 9.11 0.52 -4.12
N LEU A 207 8.90 -0.79 -4.20
CA LEU A 207 8.85 -1.55 -5.44
C LEU A 207 7.43 -1.92 -5.85
N VAL A 208 7.24 -2.05 -7.17
CA VAL A 208 6.07 -2.72 -7.74
C VAL A 208 6.24 -4.22 -7.56
N LEU A 209 5.20 -4.90 -7.08
CA LEU A 209 5.22 -6.35 -6.97
C LEU A 209 5.26 -7.00 -8.36
N SER A 210 6.27 -7.82 -8.60
CA SER A 210 6.49 -8.60 -9.82
C SER A 210 7.24 -9.88 -9.46
N GLU A 211 7.48 -10.75 -10.45
CA GLU A 211 8.36 -11.91 -10.27
C GLU A 211 9.77 -11.49 -9.83
N ARG A 212 10.29 -10.40 -10.43
CA ARG A 212 11.59 -9.81 -10.11
C ARG A 212 11.69 -9.29 -8.68
N SER A 213 10.60 -8.75 -8.14
CA SER A 213 10.60 -8.16 -6.80
C SER A 213 10.18 -9.12 -5.69
N ARG A 214 9.63 -10.28 -6.07
CA ARG A 214 9.13 -11.28 -5.12
C ARG A 214 10.31 -11.96 -4.44
N GLY A 215 10.30 -11.98 -3.10
CA GLY A 215 11.38 -12.58 -2.32
C GLY A 215 12.64 -11.72 -2.23
N LEU A 216 12.63 -10.46 -2.70
CA LEU A 216 13.81 -9.58 -2.54
C LEU A 216 14.16 -9.31 -1.07
N VAL A 217 13.15 -9.26 -0.20
CA VAL A 217 13.33 -9.23 1.26
C VAL A 217 13.06 -10.65 1.77
N ASP A 218 14.11 -11.45 1.86
CA ASP A 218 14.10 -12.82 2.36
C ASP A 218 14.78 -12.92 3.73
N ALA A 219 14.84 -14.13 4.29
CA ALA A 219 15.46 -14.35 5.60
C ALA A 219 16.96 -13.98 5.61
N GLN A 220 17.66 -14.16 4.49
CA GLN A 220 19.07 -13.81 4.38
C GLN A 220 19.27 -12.29 4.39
N ALA A 221 18.46 -11.56 3.62
CA ALA A 221 18.49 -10.10 3.58
C ALA A 221 18.15 -9.50 4.95
N LEU A 222 17.18 -10.07 5.66
CA LEU A 222 16.87 -9.66 7.04
C LEU A 222 18.01 -9.96 8.01
N ALA A 223 18.74 -11.06 7.81
CA ALA A 223 19.88 -11.42 8.66
C ALA A 223 21.08 -10.48 8.51
N TRP A 224 21.19 -9.75 7.39
CA TRP A 224 22.20 -8.71 7.20
C TRP A 224 21.93 -7.44 7.99
N MET A 225 20.71 -7.24 8.48
CA MET A 225 20.31 -5.99 9.12
C MET A 225 20.90 -5.85 10.53
N LYS A 226 21.16 -4.59 10.93
CA LYS A 226 21.68 -4.27 12.26
C LYS A 226 20.72 -4.76 13.37
N PRO A 227 21.20 -5.49 14.39
CA PRO A 227 20.39 -5.88 15.53
C PRO A 227 19.83 -4.67 16.29
N GLY A 228 18.53 -4.71 16.62
CA GLY A 228 17.90 -3.77 17.56
C GLY A 228 17.63 -2.35 17.05
N ARG A 229 17.92 -2.02 15.77
CA ARG A 229 17.77 -0.66 15.24
C ARG A 229 16.88 -0.52 14.01
N CYS A 230 16.47 -1.61 13.37
CA CYS A 230 15.87 -1.50 12.05
C CYS A 230 14.34 -1.61 12.02
N TRP A 231 13.72 -0.56 11.49
CA TRP A 231 12.32 -0.53 11.11
C TRP A 231 12.23 -0.80 9.61
N SER A 232 11.59 -1.89 9.20
CA SER A 232 11.21 -2.11 7.80
C SER A 232 9.83 -1.50 7.59
N ILE A 233 9.62 -0.64 6.59
CA ILE A 233 8.29 -0.10 6.23
C ILE A 233 8.01 -0.46 4.77
N PRO A 234 7.05 -1.37 4.50
CA PRO A 234 6.70 -1.73 3.13
C PRO A 234 5.86 -0.63 2.45
N PRO A 235 5.79 -0.60 1.11
CA PRO A 235 4.86 0.27 0.41
C PRO A 235 3.44 -0.29 0.61
N ALA A 236 2.43 0.53 0.35
CA ALA A 236 1.05 0.07 0.25
C ALA A 236 0.86 -0.84 -0.98
N GLY A 237 1.31 -2.09 -0.87
CA GLY A 237 1.30 -3.10 -1.93
C GLY A 237 1.80 -4.45 -1.41
N ARG A 238 1.25 -5.53 -1.97
CA ARG A 238 1.50 -6.92 -1.54
C ARG A 238 3.00 -7.22 -1.49
N LEU A 239 3.52 -7.53 -0.30
CA LEU A 239 4.74 -8.32 -0.14
C LEU A 239 4.32 -9.66 0.47
N SER A 240 4.67 -10.76 -0.19
CA SER A 240 4.32 -12.11 0.24
C SER A 240 5.45 -12.69 1.07
N MET A 241 5.21 -12.88 2.37
CA MET A 241 5.96 -13.81 3.20
C MET A 241 5.02 -14.95 3.62
N LYS A 242 5.45 -16.21 3.43
CA LYS A 242 4.70 -17.36 3.95
C LYS A 242 4.95 -17.51 5.47
N PRO A 243 4.04 -18.11 6.24
CA PRO A 243 4.18 -18.25 7.70
C PRO A 243 5.40 -19.05 8.16
N ARG A 244 5.95 -19.93 7.31
CA ARG A 244 7.08 -20.82 7.61
C ARG A 244 8.44 -20.09 7.71
N TRP A 245 8.48 -18.77 7.47
CA TRP A 245 9.69 -17.95 7.44
C TRP A 245 9.90 -17.10 8.70
N LEU A 246 9.12 -17.33 9.76
CA LEU A 246 9.30 -16.69 11.07
C LEU A 246 10.26 -17.55 11.92
N PRO A 247 11.54 -17.18 12.11
CA PRO A 247 12.36 -17.76 13.18
C PRO A 247 11.76 -17.44 14.56
N PRO A 248 12.14 -18.14 15.65
CA PRO A 248 11.66 -17.83 16.99
C PRO A 248 12.24 -16.47 17.46
N TRP A 249 11.50 -15.39 17.24
CA TRP A 249 11.88 -13.98 17.46
C TRP A 249 12.15 -13.57 18.93
N ASN A 250 12.25 -14.51 19.86
CA ASN A 250 12.25 -14.25 21.30
C ASN A 250 13.63 -14.33 22.00
N ARG A 251 14.76 -14.44 21.28
CA ARG A 251 16.07 -14.70 21.94
C ARG A 251 17.16 -13.64 21.87
N ALA A 252 16.97 -12.49 21.21
CA ALA A 252 18.08 -11.54 21.12
C ALA A 252 17.64 -10.09 20.86
N GLY A 253 16.98 -9.43 21.81
CA GLY A 253 16.86 -7.94 21.82
C GLY A 253 16.35 -7.29 20.52
N TRP A 254 15.70 -8.06 19.65
CA TRP A 254 15.26 -7.64 18.33
C TRP A 254 13.93 -6.93 18.48
N ARG A 255 13.92 -5.62 18.21
CA ARG A 255 12.70 -4.91 17.89
C ARG A 255 12.34 -5.29 16.44
N GLY A 256 11.51 -6.33 16.26
CA GLY A 256 11.21 -6.97 14.97
C GLY A 256 10.64 -6.05 13.86
N PRO A 257 10.53 -6.56 12.61
CA PRO A 257 10.08 -5.77 11.46
C PRO A 257 8.58 -5.43 11.52
N HIS A 258 8.22 -4.17 11.22
CA HIS A 258 6.85 -3.65 11.26
C HIS A 258 6.21 -3.62 9.86
N TRP A 259 5.26 -4.51 9.57
CA TRP A 259 4.69 -4.62 8.23
C TRP A 259 3.27 -4.06 8.14
N MET A 260 2.95 -3.45 6.98
CA MET A 260 1.67 -2.80 6.72
C MET A 260 0.76 -3.55 5.73
N CYS A 261 1.27 -4.51 4.95
CA CYS A 261 0.47 -5.21 3.92
C CYS A 261 0.43 -6.72 4.14
N SER A 262 -0.79 -7.27 4.28
CA SER A 262 -1.05 -8.71 4.22
C SER A 262 -1.21 -9.17 2.78
N THR A 263 -0.99 -10.47 2.55
CA THR A 263 -1.30 -11.15 1.28
C THR A 263 -2.81 -11.30 1.05
N ARG A 264 -3.62 -11.23 2.12
CA ARG A 264 -5.08 -11.20 2.07
C ARG A 264 -5.61 -9.79 2.36
N ASN A 265 -6.50 -9.31 1.51
CA ASN A 265 -7.25 -8.08 1.73
C ASN A 265 -8.75 -8.42 1.58
N PRO A 266 -9.59 -8.19 2.61
CA PRO A 266 -9.26 -7.62 3.93
C PRO A 266 -8.35 -8.52 4.79
N CYS A 267 -7.56 -7.89 5.66
CA CYS A 267 -6.84 -8.58 6.72
C CYS A 267 -7.85 -8.98 7.80
N LEU A 268 -8.18 -10.27 7.90
CA LEU A 268 -9.06 -10.75 8.97
C LEU A 268 -8.28 -10.79 10.31
N PRO A 269 -8.92 -10.51 11.45
CA PRO A 269 -8.29 -10.55 12.78
C PRO A 269 -7.57 -11.88 13.10
N THR A 270 -7.97 -12.96 12.44
CA THR A 270 -7.42 -14.31 12.59
C THR A 270 -6.14 -14.57 11.78
N THR A 271 -5.60 -13.56 11.09
CA THR A 271 -4.32 -13.73 10.37
C THR A 271 -3.14 -13.83 11.35
N PRO A 272 -2.18 -14.77 11.16
CA PRO A 272 -1.07 -15.02 12.10
C PRO A 272 -0.22 -13.80 12.44
N CYS A 273 -0.24 -12.78 11.58
CA CYS A 273 0.48 -11.53 11.77
C CYS A 273 -0.11 -10.66 12.91
N GLY A 274 -1.40 -10.80 13.24
CA GLY A 274 -2.04 -10.05 14.33
C GLY A 274 -1.55 -10.42 15.73
N ALA A 275 -0.82 -11.54 15.88
CA ALA A 275 -0.27 -12.00 17.16
C ALA A 275 1.14 -11.44 17.46
N CYS A 276 1.74 -10.68 16.54
CA CYS A 276 3.05 -10.08 16.78
C CYS A 276 2.84 -8.68 17.38
N PRO A 277 3.32 -8.38 18.61
CA PRO A 277 3.15 -7.08 19.27
C PRO A 277 3.83 -5.92 18.52
N MET A 278 4.59 -6.24 17.48
CA MET A 278 5.38 -5.34 16.63
C MET A 278 4.88 -5.35 15.17
N PHE A 279 3.69 -5.86 14.90
CA PHE A 279 3.07 -5.85 13.58
C PHE A 279 1.85 -4.94 13.60
N TRP A 280 1.78 -3.96 12.69
CA TRP A 280 0.70 -2.98 12.65
C TRP A 280 -0.16 -3.17 11.38
N PRO A 281 -1.22 -4.01 11.43
CA PRO A 281 -2.11 -4.14 10.30
C PRO A 281 -2.91 -2.83 10.15
N ARG A 282 -2.79 -2.17 8.99
CA ARG A 282 -3.74 -1.13 8.60
C ARG A 282 -4.43 -1.55 7.30
N PRO A 283 -5.77 -1.45 7.19
CA PRO A 283 -6.44 -1.62 5.91
C PRO A 283 -5.87 -0.62 4.90
N MET A 284 -5.82 -1.02 3.62
CA MET A 284 -5.17 -0.33 2.49
C MET A 284 -5.67 1.12 2.34
N SER A 285 -5.05 2.04 3.09
CA SER A 285 -5.49 3.44 3.33
C SER A 285 -4.40 4.47 3.00
N ALA A 286 -3.27 4.05 2.42
CA ALA A 286 -2.19 4.96 2.04
C ALA A 286 -2.56 5.96 0.95
N MET A 287 -3.70 5.76 0.29
CA MET A 287 -4.21 6.66 -0.74
C MET A 287 -5.53 7.32 -0.32
N SER A 288 -6.04 7.07 0.89
CA SER A 288 -7.26 7.69 1.40
C SER A 288 -6.89 8.93 2.23
N ALA A 289 -6.69 10.07 1.55
CA ALA A 289 -6.49 11.38 2.16
C ALA A 289 -7.76 12.24 1.91
N GLY A 290 -8.34 12.78 2.98
CA GLY A 290 -9.71 13.33 3.01
C GLY A 290 -9.94 14.68 2.36
N ARG A 291 -9.16 15.08 1.35
CA ARG A 291 -9.42 16.27 0.53
C ARG A 291 -8.47 16.27 -0.67
N THR A 292 -8.92 15.72 -1.79
CA THR A 292 -8.28 15.94 -3.08
C THR A 292 -9.32 16.52 -4.01
N THR A 293 -9.27 17.83 -4.22
CA THR A 293 -10.05 18.53 -5.24
C THR A 293 -9.73 17.92 -6.60
N SER A 294 -10.72 17.24 -7.19
CA SER A 294 -10.64 16.70 -8.54
C SER A 294 -10.66 17.84 -9.55
N SER A 295 -9.51 18.40 -9.88
CA SER A 295 -9.34 19.27 -11.04
C SER A 295 -8.49 18.56 -12.08
N SER A 296 -9.11 17.68 -12.88
CA SER A 296 -8.71 17.44 -14.28
C SER A 296 -9.56 16.34 -14.90
N SER A 297 -10.18 16.72 -16.02
CA SER A 297 -10.92 15.93 -17.00
C SER A 297 -10.41 14.50 -17.20
N ALA A 298 -11.28 13.52 -16.95
CA ALA A 298 -11.25 12.28 -17.71
C ALA A 298 -11.76 12.62 -19.14
N ARG A 299 -10.92 12.40 -20.15
CA ARG A 299 -11.36 12.25 -21.55
C ARG A 299 -11.46 10.78 -21.87
#